data_AF-A0A4Q4CKX8-F1
#
_entry.id   AF-A0A4Q4CKX8-F1
#
_cell.length_a   1.000
_cell.length_b   1.000
_cell.length_c   1.000
_cell.angle_alpha   90.00
_cell.angle_beta   90.00
_cell.angle_gamma   90.00
#
_symmetry.space_group_name_H-M   'P 1'
#
loop_
_entity.id
_entity.type
_entity.pdbx_description
1 polymer ?
#
loop_
_entity_poly.entity_id
_entity_poly.type
_entity_poly.pdbx_seq_one_letter_code
_entity_poly.pdbx_strand_id
1 'polypeptide(L)'
;MATTSPASPVRELPPPPRGLPFIGSSLEYARDPVALFHKRWAEYGAVAPMGTVAGNQWVMLLGPDACEVALRNADKAFANGPAWTFLVGPFFGRGLMFLDFEEHHLHRRIMQQAFTRDRLEAYTVAMHTAIARGLATWQPEDGFQAYWALKELTLGIATETFMGGAEHTSPEEMARVNKAFIACVQAAAAIVRHDVPFTRWHRGMKGRQVLEEFVRSYLPSRRATATDDLLSVLCHIESD
;
A
#
# COMPACT_ATOMS: atom_id res chain seq x y z
N MET A 1 -10.88 43.81 11.23
CA MET A 1 -10.68 43.54 9.78
C MET A 1 -9.34 42.85 9.63
N ALA A 2 -9.33 41.53 9.43
CA ALA A 2 -8.09 40.81 9.16
C ALA A 2 -7.65 41.12 7.73
N THR A 3 -6.52 41.79 7.58
CA THR A 3 -5.90 42.07 6.29
C THR A 3 -5.40 40.75 5.69
N THR A 4 -6.08 40.26 4.66
CA THR A 4 -5.57 39.20 3.80
C THR A 4 -4.29 39.71 3.13
N SER A 5 -3.15 39.15 3.53
CA SER A 5 -1.88 39.38 2.83
C SER A 5 -2.07 39.00 1.36
N PRO A 6 -1.64 39.83 0.39
CA PRO A 6 -1.78 39.49 -1.02
C PRO A 6 -1.05 38.15 -1.26
N ALA A 7 -1.76 37.20 -1.89
CA ALA A 7 -1.18 35.92 -2.24
C ALA A 7 0.09 36.16 -3.07
N SER A 8 1.21 35.57 -2.67
CA SER A 8 2.43 35.60 -3.45
C SER A 8 2.13 35.15 -4.88
N PRO A 9 2.69 35.81 -5.91
CA PRO A 9 2.42 35.44 -7.29
C PRO A 9 2.73 33.96 -7.52
N VAL A 10 1.80 33.25 -8.15
CA VAL A 10 1.96 31.84 -8.49
C VAL A 10 3.18 31.72 -9.40
N ARG A 11 4.21 31.01 -8.93
CA ARG A 11 5.39 30.71 -9.72
C ARG A 11 5.12 29.47 -10.56
N GLU A 12 5.15 29.63 -11.88
CA GLU A 12 5.10 28.48 -12.78
C GLU A 12 6.33 27.58 -12.57
N LEU A 13 6.06 26.28 -12.50
CA LEU A 13 7.11 25.27 -12.47
C LEU A 13 7.83 25.27 -13.83
N PRO A 14 9.17 25.31 -13.85
CA PRO A 14 9.92 25.17 -15.10
C PRO A 14 9.59 23.82 -15.76
N PRO A 15 9.68 23.74 -17.09
CA PRO A 15 9.40 22.49 -17.79
C PRO A 15 10.34 21.37 -17.31
N PRO A 16 9.86 20.12 -17.26
CA PRO A 16 10.71 18.98 -16.95
C PRO A 16 11.86 18.87 -17.96
N PRO A 17 12.99 18.27 -17.58
CA PRO A 17 14.07 17.99 -18.52
C PRO A 17 13.55 17.20 -19.72
N ARG A 18 14.09 17.49 -20.91
CA ARG A 18 13.73 16.77 -22.14
C ARG A 18 14.04 15.29 -21.98
N GLY A 19 13.01 14.46 -21.82
CA GLY A 19 13.08 13.00 -21.88
C GLY A 19 12.63 12.47 -23.24
N LEU A 20 12.68 11.14 -23.42
CA LEU A 20 12.08 10.47 -24.58
C LEU A 20 10.57 10.79 -24.63
N PRO A 21 9.99 11.06 -25.82
CA PRO A 21 8.55 11.31 -25.93
C PRO A 21 7.74 10.15 -25.34
N PHE A 22 6.67 10.46 -24.61
CA PHE A 22 5.77 9.53 -23.88
C PHE A 22 6.37 8.73 -22.70
N ILE A 23 7.66 8.41 -22.73
CA ILE A 23 8.36 7.67 -21.68
C ILE A 23 8.87 8.63 -20.59
N GLY A 24 9.26 9.85 -20.96
CA GLY A 24 9.68 10.91 -20.05
C GLY A 24 10.73 10.43 -19.05
N SER A 25 10.45 10.63 -17.77
CA SER A 25 11.32 10.21 -16.66
C SER A 25 11.01 8.81 -16.13
N SER A 26 10.13 8.05 -16.79
CA SER A 26 9.69 6.72 -16.31
C SER A 26 10.85 5.72 -16.19
N LEU A 27 11.82 5.77 -17.12
CA LEU A 27 13.00 4.90 -17.10
C LEU A 27 14.02 5.31 -16.03
N GLU A 28 14.24 6.62 -15.86
CA GLU A 28 15.13 7.15 -14.81
C GLU A 28 14.60 6.77 -13.43
N TYR A 29 13.28 6.92 -13.23
CA TYR A 29 12.60 6.50 -12.00
C TYR A 29 12.67 4.99 -11.75
N ALA A 30 12.42 4.17 -12.77
CA ALA A 30 12.45 2.71 -12.63
C ALA A 30 13.85 2.15 -12.35
N ARG A 31 14.90 2.85 -12.78
CA ARG A 31 16.30 2.44 -12.60
C ARG A 31 16.83 2.80 -11.22
N ASP A 32 16.67 4.07 -10.83
CA ASP A 32 17.15 4.58 -9.54
C ASP A 32 16.32 5.82 -9.12
N PRO A 33 15.23 5.61 -8.37
CA PRO A 33 14.35 6.69 -7.96
C PRO A 33 15.05 7.66 -6.99
N VAL A 34 15.97 7.18 -6.15
CA VAL A 34 16.66 8.00 -5.16
C VAL A 34 17.64 8.95 -5.84
N ALA A 35 18.43 8.46 -6.81
CA ALA A 35 19.31 9.31 -7.60
C ALA A 35 18.52 10.36 -8.40
N LEU A 36 17.37 9.99 -8.96
CA LEU A 36 16.47 10.93 -9.62
C LEU A 36 16.00 12.04 -8.67
N PHE A 37 15.60 11.71 -7.43
CA PHE A 37 15.16 12.69 -6.45
C PHE A 37 16.28 13.67 -6.08
N HIS A 38 17.49 13.17 -5.83
CA HIS A 38 18.66 14.02 -5.55
C HIS A 38 18.99 14.96 -6.72
N LYS A 39 18.98 14.43 -7.94
CA LYS A 39 19.22 15.23 -9.15
C LYS A 39 18.21 16.35 -9.30
N ARG A 40 16.92 16.05 -9.11
CA ARG A 40 15.83 17.03 -9.25
C ARG A 40 15.83 18.06 -8.12
N TRP A 41 16.20 17.67 -6.91
CA TRP A 41 16.46 18.61 -5.83
C TRP A 41 17.60 19.58 -6.19
N ALA A 42 18.71 19.08 -6.71
CA ALA A 42 19.85 19.92 -7.08
C ALA A 42 19.54 20.89 -8.23
N GLU A 43 18.71 20.46 -9.20
CA GLU A 43 18.34 21.26 -10.37
C GLU A 43 17.21 22.29 -10.09
N TYR A 44 16.22 21.91 -9.28
CA TYR A 44 14.96 22.67 -9.14
C TYR A 44 14.59 23.03 -7.71
N GLY A 45 15.21 22.41 -6.71
CA GLY A 45 14.91 22.61 -5.29
C GLY A 45 13.69 21.82 -4.81
N ALA A 46 12.96 22.39 -3.85
CA ALA A 46 11.93 21.70 -3.07
C ALA A 46 10.67 21.31 -3.85
N VAL A 47 10.33 22.03 -4.93
CA VAL A 47 9.20 21.71 -5.81
C VAL A 47 9.77 21.52 -7.21
N ALA A 48 9.88 20.26 -7.63
CA ALA A 48 10.64 19.89 -8.81
C ALA A 48 9.77 19.14 -9.84
N PRO A 49 9.87 19.46 -11.14
CA PRO A 49 9.17 18.69 -12.15
C PRO A 49 9.77 17.28 -12.26
N MET A 50 8.96 16.25 -12.04
CA MET A 50 9.35 14.87 -12.36
C MET A 50 9.25 14.62 -13.86
N GLY A 51 8.27 15.24 -14.51
CA GLY A 51 7.94 15.06 -15.92
C GLY A 51 6.85 14.00 -16.13
N THR A 52 6.75 13.49 -17.35
CA THR A 52 5.74 12.48 -17.69
C THR A 52 6.13 11.11 -17.16
N VAL A 53 5.28 10.52 -16.31
CA VAL A 53 5.40 9.12 -15.87
C VAL A 53 4.08 8.41 -16.16
N ALA A 54 4.16 7.35 -16.96
CA ALA A 54 3.00 6.58 -17.42
C ALA A 54 1.88 7.47 -18.04
N GLY A 55 2.28 8.49 -18.81
CA GLY A 55 1.36 9.39 -19.52
C GLY A 55 0.82 10.59 -18.72
N ASN A 56 1.06 10.64 -17.41
CA ASN A 56 0.64 11.76 -16.55
C ASN A 56 1.81 12.66 -16.19
N GLN A 57 1.56 13.95 -15.99
CA GLN A 57 2.56 14.88 -15.45
C GLN A 57 2.69 14.69 -13.94
N TRP A 58 3.92 14.59 -13.44
CA TRP A 58 4.21 14.45 -12.02
C TRP A 58 5.12 15.58 -11.53
N VAL A 59 4.87 16.01 -10.30
CA VAL A 59 5.65 17.02 -9.57
C VAL A 59 6.10 16.39 -8.26
N MET A 60 7.35 16.64 -7.88
CA MET A 60 7.91 16.16 -6.63
C MET A 60 7.96 17.28 -5.61
N LEU A 61 7.54 16.94 -4.40
CA LEU A 61 7.72 17.75 -3.21
C LEU A 61 8.84 17.11 -2.41
N LEU A 62 9.93 17.84 -2.28
CA LEU A 62 11.19 17.37 -1.74
C LEU A 62 11.57 18.25 -0.54
N GLY A 63 12.17 17.64 0.48
CA GLY A 63 12.52 18.34 1.72
C GLY A 63 11.34 18.55 2.68
N PRO A 64 11.63 18.94 3.93
CA PRO A 64 10.64 18.98 5.00
C PRO A 64 9.50 19.96 4.72
N ASP A 65 9.81 21.20 4.31
CA ASP A 65 8.80 22.26 4.16
C ASP A 65 7.78 21.93 3.05
N ALA A 66 8.24 21.43 1.90
CA ALA A 66 7.35 21.06 0.80
C ALA A 66 6.53 19.80 1.14
N CYS A 67 7.13 18.83 1.82
CA CYS A 67 6.41 17.66 2.32
C CYS A 67 5.36 18.07 3.38
N GLU A 68 5.66 19.00 4.28
CA GLU A 68 4.70 19.46 5.30
C GLU A 68 3.44 20.03 4.65
N VAL A 69 3.56 20.84 3.60
CA VAL A 69 2.41 21.41 2.88
C VAL A 69 1.47 20.31 2.38
N ALA A 70 2.02 19.28 1.71
CA ALA A 70 1.21 18.18 1.17
C ALA A 70 0.71 17.20 2.23
N LEU A 71 1.49 16.92 3.27
CA LEU A 71 1.11 15.99 4.34
C LEU A 71 0.08 16.63 5.29
N ARG A 72 0.19 17.94 5.55
CA ARG A 72 -0.80 18.71 6.31
C ARG A 72 -2.07 18.93 5.50
N ASN A 73 -1.94 19.20 4.20
CA ASN A 73 -3.05 19.37 3.26
C ASN A 73 -4.17 20.29 3.80
N ALA A 74 -3.81 21.43 4.40
CA ALA A 74 -4.74 22.28 5.15
C ALA A 74 -5.93 22.75 4.29
N ASP A 75 -5.69 23.00 3.01
CA ASP A 75 -6.68 23.49 2.05
C ASP A 75 -7.42 22.38 1.30
N LYS A 76 -7.20 21.10 1.67
CA LYS A 76 -7.77 19.92 0.97
C LYS A 76 -7.45 19.90 -0.54
N ALA A 77 -6.28 20.41 -0.92
CA ALA A 77 -5.84 20.52 -2.32
C ALA A 77 -5.28 19.21 -2.90
N PHE A 78 -4.80 18.29 -2.06
CA PHE A 78 -4.23 17.01 -2.48
C PHE A 78 -5.23 15.87 -2.25
N ALA A 79 -5.59 15.14 -3.30
CA ALA A 79 -6.44 13.95 -3.24
C ALA A 79 -5.62 12.68 -3.49
N ASN A 80 -5.86 11.65 -2.69
CA ASN A 80 -5.24 10.33 -2.77
C ASN A 80 -5.96 9.43 -3.78
N GLY A 81 -7.30 9.48 -3.81
CA GLY A 81 -8.14 8.59 -4.60
C GLY A 81 -7.76 8.51 -6.07
N PRO A 82 -7.63 9.64 -6.80
CA PRO A 82 -7.23 9.62 -8.22
C PRO A 82 -5.85 9.01 -8.46
N ALA A 83 -4.87 9.31 -7.60
CA ALA A 83 -3.50 8.83 -7.74
C ALA A 83 -3.40 7.32 -7.49
N TRP A 84 -3.99 6.82 -6.40
CA TRP A 84 -4.01 5.38 -6.11
C TRP A 84 -4.85 4.61 -7.14
N THR A 85 -5.98 5.16 -7.59
CA THR A 85 -6.81 4.54 -8.64
C THR A 85 -6.02 4.33 -9.92
N PHE A 86 -5.24 5.32 -10.33
CA PHE A 86 -4.36 5.21 -11.49
C PHE A 86 -3.29 4.12 -11.34
N LEU A 87 -2.72 3.96 -10.13
CA LEU A 87 -1.63 3.01 -9.90
C LEU A 87 -2.12 1.57 -9.72
N VAL A 88 -3.18 1.37 -8.94
CA VAL A 88 -3.60 0.05 -8.43
C VAL A 88 -5.12 -0.11 -8.25
N GLY A 89 -5.93 0.84 -8.74
CA GLY A 89 -7.40 0.89 -8.56
C GLY A 89 -8.14 -0.44 -8.77
N PRO A 90 -7.88 -1.17 -9.85
CA PRO A 90 -8.59 -2.42 -10.12
C PRO A 90 -8.32 -3.54 -9.11
N PHE A 91 -7.30 -3.43 -8.26
CA PHE A 91 -6.95 -4.44 -7.26
C PHE A 91 -7.53 -4.16 -5.88
N PHE A 92 -7.67 -2.88 -5.50
CA PHE A 92 -7.99 -2.47 -4.13
C PHE A 92 -9.03 -1.34 -4.06
N GLY A 93 -9.85 -1.17 -5.10
CA GLY A 93 -10.88 -0.13 -5.16
C GLY A 93 -11.73 -0.05 -3.87
N ARG A 94 -12.01 1.18 -3.43
CA ARG A 94 -12.62 1.53 -2.13
C ARG A 94 -11.83 1.12 -0.89
N GLY A 95 -10.59 0.65 -1.03
CA GLY A 95 -9.67 0.52 0.09
C GLY A 95 -9.36 1.88 0.72
N LEU A 96 -8.99 1.89 2.00
CA LEU A 96 -8.83 3.12 2.77
C LEU A 96 -7.93 4.16 2.08
N MET A 97 -6.84 3.72 1.44
CA MET A 97 -5.89 4.58 0.73
C MET A 97 -6.49 5.30 -0.51
N PHE A 98 -7.65 4.86 -1.00
CA PHE A 98 -8.33 5.41 -2.18
C PHE A 98 -9.45 6.38 -1.82
N LEU A 99 -9.77 6.50 -0.54
CA LEU A 99 -10.80 7.41 -0.06
C LEU A 99 -10.17 8.78 0.21
N ASP A 100 -10.98 9.82 0.07
CA ASP A 100 -10.54 11.19 0.28
C ASP A 100 -11.35 11.87 1.39
N PHE A 101 -10.70 12.82 2.06
CA PHE A 101 -11.32 13.75 3.02
C PHE A 101 -12.24 13.06 4.04
N GLU A 102 -13.51 13.47 4.13
CA GLU A 102 -14.46 13.01 5.16
C GLU A 102 -14.77 11.51 5.05
N GLU A 103 -14.90 10.96 3.84
CA GLU A 103 -15.12 9.52 3.67
C GLU A 103 -13.91 8.72 4.17
N HIS A 104 -12.69 9.18 3.85
CA HIS A 104 -11.47 8.61 4.41
C HIS A 104 -11.42 8.74 5.93
N HIS A 105 -11.74 9.90 6.50
CA HIS A 105 -11.74 10.11 7.95
C HIS A 105 -12.71 9.16 8.66
N LEU A 106 -13.92 8.97 8.13
CA LEU A 106 -14.91 8.05 8.68
C LEU A 106 -14.38 6.60 8.65
N HIS A 107 -13.96 6.12 7.48
CA HIS A 107 -13.47 4.75 7.32
C HIS A 107 -12.20 4.50 8.16
N ARG A 108 -11.31 5.50 8.26
CA ARG A 108 -10.10 5.42 9.08
C ARG A 108 -10.45 5.29 10.56
N ARG A 109 -11.42 6.06 11.06
CA ARG A 109 -11.86 6.00 12.46
C ARG A 109 -12.42 4.63 12.83
N ILE A 110 -13.22 4.04 11.93
CA ILE A 110 -13.73 2.67 12.07
C ILE A 110 -12.53 1.70 12.12
N MET A 111 -11.66 1.72 11.12
CA MET A 111 -10.50 0.81 11.08
C MET A 111 -9.56 0.95 12.28
N GLN A 112 -9.42 2.16 12.84
CA GLN A 112 -8.59 2.40 14.03
C GLN A 112 -9.06 1.65 15.29
N GLN A 113 -10.36 1.32 15.39
CA GLN A 113 -10.86 0.49 16.50
C GLN A 113 -10.27 -0.92 16.52
N ALA A 114 -9.73 -1.36 15.38
CA ALA A 114 -9.02 -2.63 15.29
C ALA A 114 -7.60 -2.58 15.87
N PHE A 115 -7.09 -1.38 16.16
CA PHE A 115 -5.72 -1.14 16.62
C PHE A 115 -5.69 -0.41 17.97
N THR A 116 -6.68 -0.63 18.82
CA THR A 116 -6.64 -0.16 20.22
C THR A 116 -5.56 -0.91 21.00
N ARG A 117 -5.16 -0.37 22.16
CA ARG A 117 -4.12 -0.97 22.99
C ARG A 117 -4.39 -2.44 23.29
N ASP A 118 -5.59 -2.77 23.76
CA ASP A 118 -5.95 -4.13 24.16
C ASP A 118 -5.89 -5.10 22.96
N ARG A 119 -6.29 -4.65 21.76
CA ARG A 119 -6.17 -5.42 20.52
C ARG A 119 -4.72 -5.65 20.12
N LEU A 120 -3.88 -4.61 20.21
CA LEU A 120 -2.45 -4.70 19.92
C LEU A 120 -1.73 -5.64 20.89
N GLU A 121 -2.11 -5.65 22.18
CA GLU A 121 -1.57 -6.61 23.16
C GLU A 121 -1.91 -8.05 22.77
N ALA A 122 -3.16 -8.34 22.38
CA ALA A 122 -3.57 -9.66 21.90
C ALA A 122 -2.82 -10.06 20.61
N TYR A 123 -2.70 -9.15 19.63
CA TYR A 123 -1.91 -9.41 18.43
C TYR A 123 -0.45 -9.71 18.75
N THR A 124 0.15 -8.99 19.68
CA THR A 124 1.55 -9.20 20.07
C THR A 124 1.78 -10.61 20.62
N VAL A 125 0.86 -11.13 21.42
CA VAL A 125 0.91 -12.51 21.93
C VAL A 125 0.86 -13.53 20.79
N ALA A 126 -0.06 -13.36 19.84
CA ALA A 126 -0.18 -14.23 18.66
C ALA A 126 1.09 -14.16 17.79
N MET A 127 1.60 -12.95 17.53
CA MET A 127 2.83 -12.73 16.77
C MET A 127 4.03 -13.40 17.43
N HIS A 128 4.21 -13.28 18.74
CA HIS A 128 5.32 -13.94 19.46
C HIS A 128 5.29 -15.46 19.27
N THR A 129 4.10 -16.07 19.35
CA THR A 129 3.94 -17.51 19.15
C THR A 129 4.31 -17.93 17.72
N ALA A 130 3.83 -17.18 16.71
CA ALA A 130 4.16 -17.40 15.31
C ALA A 130 5.65 -17.21 15.02
N ILE A 131 6.26 -16.16 15.59
CA ILE A 131 7.70 -15.87 15.48
C ILE A 131 8.52 -17.01 16.06
N ALA A 132 8.24 -17.43 17.29
CA ALA A 132 8.98 -18.51 17.95
C ALA A 132 8.91 -19.81 17.15
N ARG A 133 7.72 -20.17 16.64
CA ARG A 133 7.51 -21.35 15.80
C ARG A 133 8.30 -21.27 14.50
N GLY A 134 8.27 -20.11 13.83
CA GLY A 134 8.97 -19.90 12.57
C GLY A 134 10.50 -19.87 12.74
N LEU A 135 11.01 -19.26 13.80
CA LEU A 135 12.45 -19.26 14.09
C LEU A 135 12.97 -20.66 14.45
N ALA A 136 12.15 -21.50 15.08
CA ALA A 136 12.53 -22.87 15.43
C ALA A 136 12.77 -23.76 14.21
N THR A 137 12.28 -23.40 13.02
CA THR A 137 12.53 -24.14 11.77
C THR A 137 13.79 -23.68 11.05
N TRP A 138 14.35 -22.54 11.43
CA TRP A 138 15.53 -22.00 10.78
C TRP A 138 16.76 -22.83 11.15
N GLN A 139 17.60 -23.10 10.16
CA GLN A 139 18.91 -23.71 10.34
C GLN A 139 19.95 -22.72 9.80
N PRO A 140 20.40 -21.75 10.62
CA PRO A 140 21.36 -20.75 10.17
C PRO A 140 22.72 -21.39 9.92
N GLU A 141 23.21 -21.24 8.70
CA GLU A 141 24.54 -21.68 8.25
C GLU A 141 25.14 -20.64 7.29
N ASP A 142 26.39 -20.85 6.88
CA ASP A 142 27.02 -20.01 5.86
C ASP A 142 26.20 -20.07 4.56
N GLY A 143 25.71 -18.91 4.11
CA GLY A 143 24.83 -18.81 2.94
C GLY A 143 23.32 -18.81 3.27
N PHE A 144 22.93 -18.77 4.55
CA PHE A 144 21.54 -18.64 4.98
C PHE A 144 20.81 -17.48 4.27
N GLN A 145 19.72 -17.80 3.60
CA GLN A 145 18.95 -16.85 2.79
C GLN A 145 17.99 -16.02 3.64
N ALA A 146 18.54 -15.15 4.50
CA ALA A 146 17.79 -14.39 5.51
C ALA A 146 16.61 -13.59 4.93
N TYR A 147 16.77 -12.99 3.74
CA TYR A 147 15.68 -12.26 3.08
C TYR A 147 14.45 -13.15 2.81
N TRP A 148 14.66 -14.35 2.28
CA TRP A 148 13.56 -15.27 1.97
C TRP A 148 12.94 -15.85 3.24
N ALA A 149 13.76 -16.19 4.23
CA ALA A 149 13.30 -16.68 5.52
C ALA A 149 12.45 -15.63 6.27
N LEU A 150 12.90 -14.37 6.30
CA LEU A 150 12.15 -13.24 6.89
C LEU A 150 10.84 -12.98 6.14
N LYS A 151 10.89 -13.05 4.80
CA LYS A 151 9.70 -12.86 3.97
C LYS A 151 8.63 -13.93 4.24
N GLU A 152 9.05 -15.19 4.34
CA GLU A 152 8.14 -16.30 4.68
C GLU A 152 7.57 -16.13 6.09
N LEU A 153 8.43 -15.83 7.07
CA LEU A 153 8.04 -15.61 8.45
C LEU A 153 7.00 -14.49 8.58
N THR A 154 7.27 -13.32 8.02
CA THR A 154 6.37 -12.14 8.11
C THR A 154 5.03 -12.38 7.43
N LEU A 155 5.00 -13.13 6.32
CA LEU A 155 3.76 -13.50 5.64
C LEU A 155 2.92 -14.52 6.45
N GLY A 156 3.60 -15.46 7.11
CA GLY A 156 2.97 -16.37 8.07
C GLY A 156 2.35 -15.63 9.26
N ILE A 157 3.11 -14.70 9.87
CA ILE A 157 2.63 -13.85 10.97
C ILE A 157 1.41 -13.04 10.54
N ALA A 158 1.46 -12.42 9.36
CA ALA A 158 0.33 -11.68 8.82
C ALA A 158 -0.90 -12.58 8.68
N THR A 159 -0.74 -13.79 8.15
CA THR A 159 -1.87 -14.74 8.04
C THR A 159 -2.45 -15.11 9.40
N GLU A 160 -1.60 -15.49 10.36
CA GLU A 160 -2.05 -15.96 11.68
C GLU A 160 -2.75 -14.84 12.46
N THR A 161 -2.19 -13.62 12.43
CA THR A 161 -2.75 -12.45 13.12
C THR A 161 -4.00 -11.90 12.41
N PHE A 162 -4.00 -11.86 11.08
CA PHE A 162 -5.12 -11.27 10.33
C PHE A 162 -6.31 -12.20 10.25
N MET A 163 -6.08 -13.49 9.99
CA MET A 163 -7.12 -14.47 9.74
C MET A 163 -7.42 -15.35 10.95
N GLY A 164 -6.75 -15.14 12.08
CA GLY A 164 -6.95 -15.86 13.34
C GLY A 164 -6.53 -17.30 13.29
N GLY A 165 -5.40 -17.56 12.62
CA GLY A 165 -5.07 -18.87 12.12
C GLY A 165 -6.06 -19.27 11.03
N ALA A 166 -5.56 -19.49 9.82
CA ALA A 166 -6.35 -20.16 8.80
C ALA A 166 -6.46 -21.65 9.18
N GLU A 167 -7.08 -21.94 10.34
CA GLU A 167 -7.04 -23.23 11.06
C GLU A 167 -7.54 -24.41 10.21
N HIS A 168 -8.30 -24.10 9.15
CA HIS A 168 -8.85 -25.06 8.19
C HIS A 168 -8.29 -24.89 6.78
N THR A 169 -7.35 -23.98 6.55
CA THR A 169 -6.73 -23.77 5.25
C THR A 169 -5.48 -24.61 5.11
N SER A 170 -5.43 -25.40 4.04
CA SER A 170 -4.28 -26.25 3.75
C SER A 170 -3.04 -25.39 3.41
N PRO A 171 -1.82 -25.91 3.61
CA PRO A 171 -0.60 -25.24 3.16
C PRO A 171 -0.63 -24.86 1.67
N GLU A 172 -1.26 -25.68 0.83
CA GLU A 172 -1.43 -25.43 -0.59
C GLU A 172 -2.34 -24.22 -0.87
N GLU A 173 -3.45 -24.11 -0.13
CA GLU A 173 -4.35 -22.97 -0.26
C GLU A 173 -3.67 -21.69 0.24
N MET A 174 -2.91 -21.76 1.34
CA MET A 174 -2.09 -20.63 1.79
C MET A 174 -1.06 -20.20 0.75
N ALA A 175 -0.37 -21.14 0.10
CA ALA A 175 0.55 -20.84 -0.99
C ALA A 175 -0.16 -20.17 -2.18
N ARG A 176 -1.41 -20.59 -2.49
CA ARG A 176 -2.25 -19.97 -3.51
C ARG A 176 -2.60 -18.52 -3.16
N VAL A 177 -3.01 -18.25 -1.91
CA VAL A 177 -3.32 -16.90 -1.39
C VAL A 177 -2.07 -16.02 -1.44
N ASN A 178 -0.92 -16.52 -1.01
CA ASN A 178 0.36 -15.80 -1.04
C ASN A 178 0.77 -15.42 -2.47
N LYS A 179 0.65 -16.36 -3.41
CA LYS A 179 0.92 -16.13 -4.83
C LYS A 179 -0.03 -15.07 -5.41
N ALA A 180 -1.31 -15.12 -5.04
CA ALA A 180 -2.32 -14.15 -5.46
C ALA A 180 -2.00 -12.75 -4.93
N PHE A 181 -1.63 -12.61 -3.66
CA PHE A 181 -1.19 -11.35 -3.05
C PHE A 181 0.02 -10.74 -3.78
N ILE A 182 1.07 -11.54 -4.00
CA ILE A 182 2.27 -11.10 -4.73
C ILE A 182 1.89 -10.63 -6.15
N ALA A 183 0.97 -11.33 -6.83
CA ALA A 183 0.53 -10.94 -8.15
C ALA A 183 -0.18 -9.58 -8.16
N CYS A 184 -1.03 -9.28 -7.18
CA CYS A 184 -1.67 -7.97 -7.03
C CYS A 184 -0.64 -6.85 -6.80
N VAL A 185 0.32 -7.06 -5.90
CA VAL A 185 1.37 -6.07 -5.61
C VAL A 185 2.25 -5.80 -6.84
N GLN A 186 2.68 -6.86 -7.54
CA GLN A 186 3.52 -6.72 -8.73
C GLN A 186 2.79 -6.10 -9.92
N ALA A 187 1.45 -6.16 -9.95
CA ALA A 187 0.66 -5.58 -11.03
C ALA A 187 0.69 -4.03 -11.02
N ALA A 188 1.01 -3.40 -9.90
CA ALA A 188 1.25 -1.94 -9.83
C ALA A 188 2.33 -1.46 -10.81
N ALA A 189 3.35 -2.30 -11.04
CA ALA A 189 4.44 -2.05 -11.97
C ALA A 189 4.17 -2.57 -13.40
N ALA A 190 2.92 -2.87 -13.76
CA ALA A 190 2.57 -3.32 -15.10
C ALA A 190 2.63 -2.17 -16.12
N ILE A 191 3.29 -2.44 -17.25
CA ILE A 191 3.33 -1.53 -18.42
C ILE A 191 1.99 -1.60 -19.16
N VAL A 192 1.51 -2.81 -19.45
CA VAL A 192 0.18 -3.04 -20.04
C VAL A 192 -0.83 -3.11 -18.90
N ARG A 193 -1.67 -2.06 -18.78
CA ARG A 193 -2.70 -1.92 -17.73
C ARG A 193 -4.11 -2.30 -18.21
N HIS A 194 -4.16 -3.31 -19.08
CA HIS A 194 -5.40 -3.90 -19.58
C HIS A 194 -5.43 -5.38 -19.26
N ASP A 195 -6.63 -5.94 -19.12
CA ASP A 195 -6.82 -7.34 -18.82
C ASP A 195 -6.53 -8.22 -20.04
N VAL A 196 -5.24 -8.45 -20.30
CA VAL A 196 -4.75 -9.26 -21.42
C VAL A 196 -4.02 -10.48 -20.87
N PRO A 197 -4.31 -11.70 -21.36
CA PRO A 197 -3.64 -12.92 -20.91
C PRO A 197 -2.12 -12.79 -20.88
N PHE A 198 -1.47 -13.51 -19.95
CA PHE A 198 -0.02 -13.52 -19.72
C PHE A 198 0.62 -12.22 -19.20
N THR A 199 -0.14 -11.13 -19.09
CA THR A 199 0.37 -9.87 -18.50
C THR A 199 0.40 -9.90 -16.97
N ARG A 200 1.23 -9.02 -16.36
CA ARG A 200 1.22 -8.78 -14.90
C ARG A 200 -0.15 -8.29 -14.42
N TRP A 201 -0.81 -7.47 -15.22
CA TRP A 201 -2.12 -6.91 -14.89
C TRP A 201 -3.20 -7.98 -14.79
N HIS A 202 -3.29 -8.88 -15.78
CA HIS A 202 -4.21 -10.02 -15.75
C HIS A 202 -3.97 -10.91 -14.52
N ARG A 203 -2.70 -11.20 -14.20
CA ARG A 203 -2.36 -11.97 -12.99
C ARG A 203 -2.79 -11.26 -11.70
N GLY A 204 -2.64 -9.93 -11.63
CA GLY A 204 -3.13 -9.14 -10.49
C GLY A 204 -4.65 -9.21 -10.35
N MET A 205 -5.40 -9.16 -11.46
CA MET A 205 -6.86 -9.24 -11.46
C MET A 205 -7.33 -10.62 -10.98
N LYS A 206 -6.69 -11.69 -11.46
CA LYS A 206 -6.94 -13.06 -10.98
C LYS A 206 -6.53 -13.25 -9.52
N GLY A 207 -5.42 -12.66 -9.11
CA GLY A 207 -4.99 -12.64 -7.71
C GLY A 207 -6.07 -12.01 -6.81
N ARG A 208 -6.63 -10.86 -7.21
CA ARG A 208 -7.70 -10.21 -6.47
C ARG A 208 -8.90 -11.12 -6.25
N GLN A 209 -9.36 -11.81 -7.31
CA GLN A 209 -10.48 -12.74 -7.22
C GLN A 209 -10.23 -13.83 -6.16
N VAL A 210 -9.05 -14.43 -6.18
CA VAL A 210 -8.65 -15.44 -5.18
C VAL A 210 -8.64 -14.87 -3.76
N LEU A 211 -8.11 -13.66 -3.56
CA LEU A 211 -8.09 -13.03 -2.24
C LEU A 211 -9.50 -12.69 -1.73
N GLU A 212 -10.37 -12.18 -2.61
CA GLU A 212 -11.75 -11.86 -2.25
C GLU A 212 -12.56 -13.11 -1.91
N GLU A 213 -12.41 -14.19 -2.68
CA GLU A 213 -13.03 -15.48 -2.41
C GLU A 213 -12.56 -16.06 -1.07
N PHE A 214 -11.25 -15.98 -0.82
CA PHE A 214 -10.65 -16.43 0.44
C PHE A 214 -11.17 -15.64 1.63
N VAL A 215 -11.16 -14.30 1.61
CA VAL A 215 -11.71 -13.51 2.73
C VAL A 215 -13.21 -13.77 2.90
N ARG A 216 -13.96 -13.86 1.79
CA ARG A 216 -15.41 -14.10 1.82
C ARG A 216 -15.79 -15.44 2.44
N SER A 217 -14.99 -16.50 2.24
CA SER A 217 -15.26 -17.81 2.85
C SER A 217 -15.12 -17.79 4.37
N TYR A 218 -14.29 -16.89 4.93
CA TYR A 218 -14.11 -16.72 6.36
C TYR A 218 -15.14 -15.79 7.02
N LEU A 219 -15.86 -14.95 6.25
CA LEU A 219 -16.81 -13.99 6.82
C LEU A 219 -17.92 -14.64 7.68
N PRO A 220 -18.57 -15.75 7.28
CA PRO A 220 -19.63 -16.35 8.08
C PRO A 220 -19.16 -16.77 9.48
N SER A 221 -18.02 -17.46 9.59
CA SER A 221 -17.49 -17.91 10.87
C SER A 221 -17.04 -16.73 11.75
N ARG A 222 -16.33 -15.76 11.15
CA ARG A 222 -15.82 -14.58 11.86
C ARG A 222 -16.92 -13.63 12.32
N ARG A 223 -18.08 -13.60 11.62
CA ARG A 223 -19.28 -12.89 12.07
C ARG A 223 -20.10 -13.67 13.11
N ALA A 224 -20.06 -15.00 13.10
CA ALA A 224 -20.78 -15.82 14.06
C ALA A 224 -20.11 -15.86 15.44
N THR A 225 -18.79 -15.72 15.51
CA THR A 225 -18.03 -15.77 16.76
C THR A 225 -16.95 -14.69 16.78
N ALA A 226 -16.99 -13.85 17.81
CA ALA A 226 -15.97 -12.84 18.06
C ALA A 226 -14.69 -13.51 18.58
N THR A 227 -13.59 -13.27 17.87
CA THR A 227 -12.24 -13.75 18.18
C THR A 227 -11.28 -12.57 18.12
N ASP A 228 -10.09 -12.72 18.67
CA ASP A 228 -9.14 -11.61 18.76
C ASP A 228 -8.40 -11.31 17.46
N ASP A 229 -8.58 -12.09 16.40
CA ASP A 229 -7.94 -11.84 15.10
C ASP A 229 -8.52 -10.63 14.37
N LEU A 230 -7.70 -10.01 13.52
CA LEU A 230 -8.07 -8.75 12.88
C LEU A 230 -9.33 -8.87 12.03
N LEU A 231 -9.53 -9.98 11.30
CA LEU A 231 -10.72 -10.15 10.46
C LEU A 231 -11.99 -10.25 11.29
N SER A 232 -11.98 -11.01 12.39
CA SER A 232 -13.11 -11.05 13.33
C SER A 232 -13.36 -9.68 13.93
N VAL A 233 -12.31 -9.01 14.43
CA VAL A 233 -12.41 -7.65 14.97
C VAL A 233 -13.05 -6.70 13.95
N LEU A 234 -12.60 -6.70 12.70
CA LEU A 234 -13.19 -5.90 11.61
C LEU A 234 -14.65 -6.28 11.28
N CYS A 235 -15.08 -7.51 11.54
CA CYS A 235 -16.47 -7.93 11.36
C CYS A 235 -17.42 -7.38 12.43
N HIS A 236 -16.89 -6.99 13.61
CA HIS A 236 -17.67 -6.55 14.78
C HIS A 236 -17.43 -5.09 15.18
N ILE A 237 -16.52 -4.39 14.50
CA ILE A 237 -16.31 -2.96 14.77
C ILE A 237 -17.48 -2.16 14.23
N GLU A 238 -18.01 -1.31 15.10
CA GLU A 238 -18.94 -0.25 14.79
C GLU A 238 -18.31 1.09 15.21
N SER A 239 -18.71 2.17 14.54
CA SER A 239 -18.46 3.53 15.06
C SER A 239 -19.71 3.96 15.80
N ASP A 240 -19.53 4.58 16.96
CA ASP A 240 -20.57 5.39 17.62
C ASP A 240 -21.08 6.51 16.70
#